data_AF-A0A960PT71-F1
#
_entry.id   AF-A0A960PT71-F1
#
_cell.length_a   1.000
_cell.length_b   1.000
_cell.length_c   1.000
_cell.angle_alpha   90.00
_cell.angle_beta   90.00
_cell.angle_gamma   90.00
#
_symmetry.space_group_name_H-M   'P 1'
#
loop_
_entity.id
_entity.type
_entity.pdbx_description
1 polymer ?
#
loop_
_entity_poly.entity_id
_entity_poly.type
_entity_poly.pdbx_seq_one_letter_code
_entity_poly.pdbx_strand_id
1 'polypeptide(L)'
;VLAAAYRQAVETDKITYDFIAWHVTPYVNLLSLERATNRLIDSFDHDNRQFKGRANAERIVRQFKKAISGLKTDSDDSLALIRRDIPLEVRGGTTRQVTIQVTSPAVGAKVREVFKTKTDGMKALQVNIQQGADVVNQFLDDAFDEGLEQAAEAIIEYVNVRTALGGPKKSKKPKQEKKREKKEEPGLDPQPVPMVDTDQVKRRRKCRKDPCEVPLPILWPSILPLPSDRRPLVRTPSQDEYIEPEKRSKPQRDMQKEIRERREKGLPPPSPCFSADAEPNAPYDAHHIHPLYLGGAEDTINLCSLRADFHQRGHPELNDQRAMLSDATWIACKVCDGRLPNHPALQVYEIVGRK
;
A
#
# COMPACT_ATOMS: atom_id res chain seq x y z
N VAL A 1 53.08 -10.23 1.63
CA VAL A 1 52.26 -11.46 1.69
C VAL A 1 51.08 -11.31 2.64
N LEU A 2 51.27 -10.91 3.90
CA LEU A 2 50.18 -10.69 4.86
C LEU A 2 49.08 -9.74 4.33
N ALA A 3 49.47 -8.58 3.79
CA ALA A 3 48.53 -7.62 3.19
C ALA A 3 47.72 -8.19 2.01
N ALA A 4 48.30 -9.11 1.23
CA ALA A 4 47.60 -9.76 0.12
C ALA A 4 46.58 -10.80 0.63
N ALA A 5 46.94 -11.55 1.68
CA ALA A 5 46.03 -12.49 2.34
C ALA A 5 44.84 -11.76 3.01
N TYR A 6 45.09 -10.63 3.68
CA TYR A 6 44.02 -9.79 4.22
C TYR A 6 43.11 -9.22 3.13
N ARG A 7 43.67 -8.72 2.03
CA ARG A 7 42.87 -8.24 0.89
C ARG A 7 41.99 -9.36 0.33
N GLN A 8 42.55 -10.56 0.13
CA GLN A 8 41.80 -11.72 -0.34
C GLN A 8 40.66 -12.09 0.62
N ALA A 9 40.91 -12.12 1.93
CA ALA A 9 39.89 -12.41 2.93
C ALA A 9 38.73 -11.41 2.87
N VAL A 10 39.03 -10.11 2.85
CA VAL A 10 38.01 -9.04 2.76
C VAL A 10 37.22 -9.13 1.45
N GLU A 11 37.87 -9.38 0.32
CA GLU A 11 37.17 -9.56 -0.97
C GLU A 11 36.22 -10.76 -0.93
N THR A 12 36.63 -11.87 -0.30
CA THR A 12 35.80 -13.07 -0.18
C THR A 12 34.66 -12.90 0.82
N ASP A 13 34.88 -12.15 1.89
CA ASP A 13 33.82 -11.78 2.85
C ASP A 13 32.77 -10.95 2.14
N LYS A 14 33.17 -9.93 1.37
CA LYS A 14 32.24 -9.10 0.59
C LYS A 14 31.35 -9.96 -0.32
N ILE A 15 31.94 -10.89 -1.07
CA ILE A 15 31.19 -11.78 -1.98
C ILE A 15 30.19 -12.65 -1.21
N THR A 16 30.55 -13.09 0.00
CA THR A 16 29.66 -13.89 0.86
C THR A 16 28.53 -13.03 1.43
N TYR A 17 28.82 -11.80 1.86
CA TYR A 17 27.80 -10.85 2.31
C TYR A 17 26.84 -10.47 1.19
N ASP A 18 27.35 -10.19 -0.01
CA ASP A 18 26.53 -9.92 -1.20
C ASP A 18 25.61 -11.12 -1.48
N PHE A 19 26.13 -12.35 -1.43
CA PHE A 19 25.34 -13.56 -1.59
C PHE A 19 24.21 -13.65 -0.56
N ILE A 20 24.51 -13.46 0.73
CA ILE A 20 23.50 -13.51 1.80
C ILE A 20 22.45 -12.42 1.62
N ALA A 21 22.86 -11.17 1.44
CA ALA A 21 21.95 -10.04 1.33
C ALA A 21 20.99 -10.18 0.15
N TRP A 22 21.50 -10.63 -1.00
CA TRP A 22 20.70 -10.86 -2.20
C TRP A 22 19.88 -12.14 -2.17
N HIS A 23 20.14 -13.11 -1.29
CA HIS A 23 19.20 -14.22 -1.09
C HIS A 23 18.10 -13.87 -0.08
N VAL A 24 18.40 -13.06 0.93
CA VAL A 24 17.41 -12.65 1.94
C VAL A 24 16.40 -11.65 1.35
N THR A 25 16.87 -10.65 0.60
CA THR A 25 16.00 -9.55 0.13
C THR A 25 14.86 -10.04 -0.78
N PRO A 26 15.11 -10.78 -1.88
CA PRO A 26 14.05 -11.27 -2.76
C PRO A 26 13.17 -12.31 -2.06
N TYR A 27 13.74 -13.10 -1.13
CA TYR A 27 12.96 -14.06 -0.35
C TYR A 27 11.91 -13.38 0.52
N VAL A 28 12.29 -12.35 1.28
CA VAL A 28 11.35 -11.58 2.11
C VAL A 28 10.28 -10.90 1.24
N ASN A 29 10.68 -10.36 0.09
CA ASN A 29 9.73 -9.75 -0.86
C ASN A 29 8.76 -10.78 -1.45
N LEU A 30 9.21 -11.96 -1.82
CA LEU A 30 8.34 -13.01 -2.36
C LEU A 30 7.40 -13.57 -1.29
N LEU A 31 7.88 -13.76 -0.06
CA LEU A 31 7.04 -14.20 1.05
C LEU A 31 5.94 -13.19 1.39
N SER A 32 6.24 -11.88 1.34
CA SER A 32 5.22 -10.86 1.58
C SER A 32 4.12 -10.87 0.51
N LEU A 33 4.46 -11.29 -0.72
CA LEU A 33 3.53 -11.45 -1.83
C LEU A 33 2.75 -12.78 -1.80
N GLU A 34 3.12 -13.75 -0.98
CA GLU A 34 2.55 -15.12 -1.03
C GLU A 34 1.03 -15.12 -0.85
N ARG A 35 0.52 -14.38 0.15
CA ARG A 35 -0.92 -14.31 0.43
C ARG A 35 -1.68 -13.67 -0.73
N ALA A 36 -1.17 -12.56 -1.28
CA ALA A 36 -1.80 -11.86 -2.40
C ALA A 36 -1.77 -12.73 -3.67
N THR A 37 -0.62 -13.37 -3.94
CA THR A 37 -0.43 -14.30 -5.07
C THR A 37 -1.44 -15.45 -5.03
N ASN A 38 -1.64 -16.08 -3.87
CA ASN A 38 -2.61 -17.16 -3.74
C ASN A 38 -4.04 -16.69 -3.94
N ARG A 39 -4.42 -15.52 -3.40
CA ARG A 39 -5.75 -14.92 -3.61
C ARG A 39 -6.01 -14.56 -5.08
N LEU A 40 -5.02 -13.99 -5.76
CA LEU A 40 -5.14 -13.65 -7.17
C LEU A 40 -5.29 -14.88 -8.04
N ILE A 41 -4.53 -15.95 -7.77
CA ILE A 41 -4.68 -17.23 -8.48
C ILE A 41 -6.08 -17.81 -8.26
N ASP A 42 -6.56 -17.83 -7.02
CA ASP A 42 -7.91 -18.30 -6.70
C ASP A 42 -8.99 -17.50 -7.45
N SER A 43 -8.82 -16.16 -7.49
CA SER A 43 -9.69 -15.28 -8.28
C SER A 43 -9.63 -15.58 -9.78
N PHE A 44 -8.43 -15.82 -10.34
CA PHE A 44 -8.28 -16.19 -11.75
C PHE A 44 -8.86 -17.57 -12.05
N ASP A 45 -8.81 -18.51 -11.12
CA ASP A 45 -9.36 -19.85 -11.30
C ASP A 45 -10.90 -19.87 -11.22
N HIS A 46 -11.54 -18.83 -10.65
CA HIS A 46 -12.99 -18.80 -10.38
C HIS A 46 -13.76 -17.72 -11.15
N ASP A 47 -13.11 -16.66 -11.59
CA ASP A 47 -13.72 -15.66 -12.46
C ASP A 47 -13.41 -16.00 -13.92
N ASN A 48 -14.40 -16.11 -14.82
CA ASN A 48 -14.16 -16.37 -16.24
C ASN A 48 -14.30 -15.12 -17.13
N ARG A 49 -14.52 -13.94 -16.54
CA ARG A 49 -14.64 -12.68 -17.28
C ARG A 49 -13.34 -12.34 -18.01
N GLN A 50 -13.51 -11.81 -19.22
CA GLN A 50 -12.40 -11.44 -20.10
C GLN A 50 -12.03 -9.98 -19.85
N PHE A 51 -11.12 -9.75 -18.91
CA PHE A 51 -10.52 -8.43 -18.70
C PHE A 51 -9.29 -8.27 -19.59
N LYS A 52 -9.03 -7.04 -20.06
CA LYS A 52 -7.80 -6.76 -20.81
C LYS A 52 -6.58 -7.04 -19.94
N GLY A 53 -5.53 -7.64 -20.54
CA GLY A 53 -4.28 -7.92 -19.82
C GLY A 53 -4.31 -9.09 -18.83
N ARG A 54 -5.49 -9.66 -18.54
CA ARG A 54 -5.69 -10.75 -17.59
C ARG A 54 -4.72 -11.93 -17.78
N ALA A 55 -4.64 -12.47 -18.99
CA ALA A 55 -3.81 -13.65 -19.25
C ALA A 55 -2.33 -13.40 -18.94
N ASN A 56 -1.85 -12.17 -19.18
CA ASN A 56 -0.48 -11.79 -18.86
C ASN A 56 -0.27 -11.64 -17.34
N ALA A 57 -1.20 -10.99 -16.64
CA ALA A 57 -1.16 -10.86 -15.19
C ALA A 57 -1.22 -12.23 -14.51
N GLU A 58 -2.12 -13.11 -14.93
CA GLU A 58 -2.24 -14.47 -14.43
C GLU A 58 -0.94 -15.26 -14.61
N ARG A 59 -0.33 -15.20 -15.81
CA ARG A 59 0.97 -15.83 -16.08
C ARG A 59 2.04 -15.35 -15.10
N ILE A 60 2.11 -14.04 -14.84
CA ILE A 60 3.09 -13.44 -13.92
C ILE A 60 2.83 -13.88 -12.47
N VAL A 61 1.58 -13.84 -12.01
CA VAL A 61 1.23 -14.28 -10.65
C VAL A 61 1.56 -15.76 -10.45
N ARG A 62 1.33 -16.61 -11.45
CA ARG A 62 1.76 -18.02 -11.41
C ARG A 62 3.29 -18.16 -11.40
N GLN A 63 4.03 -17.28 -12.08
CA GLN A 63 5.50 -17.24 -11.99
C GLN A 63 5.96 -16.85 -10.58
N PHE A 64 5.30 -15.90 -9.90
CA PHE A 64 5.58 -15.58 -8.51
C PHE A 64 5.34 -16.78 -7.59
N LYS A 65 4.23 -17.49 -7.74
CA LYS A 65 3.96 -18.73 -6.97
C LYS A 65 5.07 -19.77 -7.17
N LYS A 66 5.54 -19.95 -8.40
CA LYS A 66 6.66 -20.84 -8.70
C LYS A 66 7.96 -20.37 -8.04
N ALA A 67 8.27 -19.08 -8.08
CA ALA A 67 9.47 -18.52 -7.44
C ALA A 67 9.45 -18.66 -5.92
N ILE A 68 8.29 -18.40 -5.27
CA ILE A 68 8.08 -18.60 -3.83
C ILE A 68 8.36 -20.05 -3.44
N SER A 69 7.79 -20.99 -4.19
CA SER A 69 7.95 -22.43 -3.94
C SER A 69 9.39 -22.91 -4.16
N GLY A 70 10.05 -22.39 -5.21
CA GLY A 70 11.43 -22.72 -5.55
C GLY A 70 12.43 -22.27 -4.49
N LEU A 71 12.33 -21.02 -4.01
CA LEU A 71 13.26 -20.50 -3.00
C LEU A 71 13.20 -21.27 -1.68
N LYS A 72 12.02 -21.74 -1.29
CA LYS A 72 11.86 -22.56 -0.07
C LYS A 72 12.61 -23.88 -0.20
N THR A 73 12.55 -24.48 -1.39
CA THR A 73 13.20 -25.77 -1.69
C THR A 73 14.72 -25.65 -1.73
N ASP A 74 15.26 -24.55 -2.26
CA ASP A 74 16.70 -24.35 -2.44
C ASP A 74 17.41 -23.75 -1.20
N SER A 75 16.65 -23.49 -0.12
CA SER A 75 17.13 -22.74 1.05
C SER A 75 18.17 -23.53 1.87
N ASP A 76 17.93 -24.82 2.09
CA ASP A 76 18.85 -25.69 2.85
C ASP A 76 20.21 -25.83 2.14
N ASP A 77 20.20 -26.06 0.82
CA ASP A 77 21.40 -26.13 0.00
C ASP A 77 22.19 -24.82 0.03
N SER A 78 21.49 -23.69 0.01
CA SER A 78 22.12 -22.36 0.05
C SER A 78 22.72 -22.05 1.42
N LEU A 79 22.06 -22.46 2.51
CA LEU A 79 22.58 -22.34 3.87
C LEU A 79 23.80 -23.23 4.11
N ALA A 80 23.81 -24.44 3.54
CA ALA A 80 24.94 -25.37 3.64
C ALA A 80 26.23 -24.82 3.00
N LEU A 81 26.11 -23.90 2.04
CA LEU A 81 27.26 -23.22 1.43
C LEU A 81 27.89 -22.16 2.33
N ILE A 82 27.13 -21.55 3.25
CA ILE A 82 27.60 -20.43 4.11
C ILE A 82 28.30 -20.94 5.38
N ARG A 83 27.89 -22.11 5.91
CA ARG A 83 28.32 -22.61 7.24
C ARG A 83 29.68 -23.33 7.26
N ARG A 84 30.67 -22.91 6.48
CA ARG A 84 31.97 -23.61 6.40
C ARG A 84 33.12 -22.71 6.84
N ASP A 85 33.78 -23.07 7.94
CA ASP A 85 35.11 -22.57 8.26
C ASP A 85 36.10 -23.15 7.26
N ILE A 86 36.86 -22.29 6.58
CA ILE A 86 37.83 -22.71 5.57
C ILE A 86 39.25 -22.34 6.02
N PRO A 87 40.19 -23.29 6.04
CA PRO A 87 41.59 -22.98 6.27
C PRO A 87 42.20 -22.26 5.05
N LEU A 88 42.71 -21.05 5.26
CA LEU A 88 43.50 -20.28 4.29
C LEU A 88 44.98 -20.40 4.63
N GLU A 89 45.76 -21.04 3.77
CA GLU A 89 47.20 -21.16 3.95
C GLU A 89 47.93 -19.91 3.42
N VAL A 90 48.69 -19.24 4.30
CA VAL A 90 49.48 -18.05 3.99
C VAL A 90 50.96 -18.38 4.14
N ARG A 91 51.74 -18.26 3.06
CA ARG A 91 53.20 -18.43 3.12
C ARG A 91 53.90 -17.20 3.71
N GLY A 92 54.48 -17.35 4.89
CA GLY A 92 55.43 -16.39 5.48
C GLY A 92 56.86 -16.71 5.06
N GLY A 93 57.28 -16.27 3.87
CA GLY A 93 58.65 -16.52 3.36
C GLY A 93 58.79 -17.87 2.64
N THR A 94 60.02 -18.39 2.51
CA THR A 94 60.34 -19.61 1.73
C THR A 94 60.01 -20.92 2.46
N THR A 95 59.87 -20.93 3.78
CA THR A 95 59.74 -22.17 4.59
C THR A 95 58.63 -22.18 5.63
N ARG A 96 57.98 -21.05 5.95
CA ARG A 96 56.89 -21.02 6.95
C ARG A 96 55.53 -20.84 6.28
N GLN A 97 54.61 -21.75 6.57
CA GLN A 97 53.21 -21.69 6.17
C GLN A 97 52.37 -21.50 7.42
N VAL A 98 51.47 -20.51 7.42
CA VAL A 98 50.56 -20.20 8.52
C VAL A 98 49.14 -20.40 8.02
N THR A 99 48.36 -21.24 8.69
CA THR A 99 46.95 -21.47 8.35
C THR A 99 46.07 -20.52 9.14
N ILE A 100 45.27 -19.71 8.45
CA ILE A 100 44.29 -18.79 9.04
C ILE A 100 42.91 -19.38 8.80
N GLN A 101 42.07 -19.48 9.83
CA GLN A 101 40.67 -19.83 9.64
C GLN A 101 39.93 -18.60 9.13
N VAL A 102 39.33 -18.70 7.96
CA VAL A 102 38.47 -17.68 7.37
C VAL A 102 37.04 -18.17 7.33
N THR A 103 36.13 -17.31 7.76
CA THR A 103 34.69 -17.59 7.83
C THR A 103 33.99 -17.50 6.46
N SER A 104 34.71 -17.06 5.42
CA SER A 104 34.15 -16.91 4.07
C SER A 104 34.35 -18.16 3.21
N PRO A 105 33.25 -18.75 2.71
CA PRO A 105 33.29 -19.86 1.76
C PRO A 105 33.86 -19.48 0.39
N ALA A 106 33.84 -18.19 0.03
CA ALA A 106 34.20 -17.68 -1.28
C ALA A 106 35.73 -17.64 -1.55
N VAL A 107 36.53 -18.15 -0.61
CA VAL A 107 37.98 -18.33 -0.74
C VAL A 107 38.31 -19.33 -1.83
N GLY A 108 37.51 -20.38 -2.00
CA GLY A 108 37.64 -21.31 -3.12
C GLY A 108 37.07 -20.74 -4.41
N ALA A 109 37.84 -20.76 -5.51
CA ALA A 109 37.43 -20.19 -6.80
C ALA A 109 36.09 -20.75 -7.32
N LYS A 110 35.83 -22.05 -7.13
CA LYS A 110 34.56 -22.69 -7.52
C LYS A 110 33.36 -22.14 -6.73
N VAL A 111 33.51 -21.97 -5.42
CA VAL A 111 32.44 -21.45 -4.55
C VAL A 111 32.20 -19.98 -4.83
N ARG A 112 33.27 -19.21 -5.07
CA ARG A 112 33.21 -17.81 -5.50
C ARG A 112 32.34 -17.62 -6.74
N GLU A 113 32.55 -18.41 -7.78
CA GLU A 113 31.76 -18.33 -9.00
C GLU A 113 30.29 -18.72 -8.76
N VAL A 114 30.04 -19.79 -7.98
CA VAL A 114 28.68 -20.15 -7.57
C VAL A 114 27.98 -19.00 -6.85
N PHE A 115 28.67 -18.32 -5.93
CA PHE A 115 28.11 -17.19 -5.19
C PHE A 115 27.75 -16.03 -6.11
N LYS A 116 28.64 -15.66 -7.02
CA LYS A 116 28.38 -14.59 -7.99
C LYS A 116 27.20 -14.93 -8.89
N THR A 117 27.21 -16.11 -9.52
CA THR A 117 26.13 -16.54 -10.42
C THR A 117 24.78 -16.57 -9.72
N LYS A 118 24.71 -17.13 -8.51
CA LYS A 118 23.46 -17.16 -7.74
C LYS A 118 23.03 -15.75 -7.30
N THR A 119 23.97 -14.89 -6.90
CA THR A 119 23.70 -13.48 -6.55
C THR A 119 23.09 -12.71 -7.72
N ASP A 120 23.67 -12.86 -8.91
CA ASP A 120 23.17 -12.19 -10.12
C ASP A 120 21.80 -12.75 -10.54
N GLY A 121 21.58 -14.06 -10.38
CA GLY A 121 20.26 -14.67 -10.54
C GLY A 121 19.22 -14.09 -9.58
N MET A 122 19.58 -13.84 -8.32
CA MET A 122 18.68 -13.23 -7.33
C MET A 122 18.39 -11.75 -7.63
N LYS A 123 19.38 -11.00 -8.12
CA LYS A 123 19.16 -9.62 -8.59
C LYS A 123 18.19 -9.59 -9.77
N ALA A 124 18.39 -10.47 -10.76
CA ALA A 124 17.49 -10.59 -11.90
C ALA A 124 16.07 -10.97 -11.46
N LEU A 125 15.95 -11.91 -10.50
CA LEU A 125 14.67 -12.27 -9.89
C LEU A 125 14.01 -11.05 -9.22
N GLN A 126 14.74 -10.26 -8.45
CA GLN A 126 14.20 -9.04 -7.81
C GLN A 126 13.67 -8.03 -8.84
N VAL A 127 14.40 -7.81 -9.94
CA VAL A 127 13.95 -6.93 -11.02
C VAL A 127 12.67 -7.49 -11.67
N ASN A 128 12.62 -8.79 -11.94
CA ASN A 128 11.44 -9.44 -12.51
C ASN A 128 10.23 -9.37 -11.57
N ILE A 129 10.44 -9.44 -10.24
CA ILE A 129 9.37 -9.26 -9.25
C ILE A 129 8.82 -7.85 -9.30
N GLN A 130 9.68 -6.82 -9.34
CA GLN A 130 9.26 -5.42 -9.41
C GLN A 130 8.46 -5.17 -10.70
N GLN A 131 9.03 -5.50 -11.85
CA GLN A 131 8.36 -5.33 -13.14
C GLN A 131 7.06 -6.13 -13.23
N GLY A 132 7.05 -7.36 -12.72
CA GLY A 132 5.84 -8.18 -12.69
C GLY A 132 4.76 -7.61 -11.78
N ALA A 133 5.14 -7.05 -10.63
CA ALA A 133 4.20 -6.41 -9.72
C ALA A 133 3.55 -5.17 -10.36
N ASP A 134 4.32 -4.37 -11.08
CA ASP A 134 3.80 -3.21 -11.83
C ASP A 134 2.76 -3.63 -12.86
N VAL A 135 3.04 -4.70 -13.63
CA VAL A 135 2.10 -5.24 -14.62
C VAL A 135 0.83 -5.78 -13.96
N VAL A 136 0.95 -6.46 -12.81
CA VAL A 136 -0.21 -6.99 -12.08
C VAL A 136 -1.04 -5.85 -11.49
N ASN A 137 -0.42 -4.82 -10.93
CA ASN A 137 -1.12 -3.66 -10.38
C ASN A 137 -1.87 -2.91 -11.49
N GLN A 138 -1.21 -2.64 -12.63
CA GLN A 138 -1.86 -2.02 -13.78
C GLN A 138 -3.06 -2.84 -14.26
N PHE A 139 -2.93 -4.17 -14.30
CA PHE A 139 -4.05 -5.04 -14.64
C PHE A 139 -5.21 -4.91 -13.63
N LEU A 140 -4.93 -4.82 -12.33
CA LEU A 140 -5.96 -4.68 -11.31
C LEU A 140 -6.71 -3.35 -11.42
N ASP A 141 -5.99 -2.27 -11.74
CA ASP A 141 -6.57 -0.96 -11.99
C ASP A 141 -7.48 -0.99 -13.24
N ASP A 142 -6.97 -1.51 -14.36
CA ASP A 142 -7.73 -1.66 -15.60
C ASP A 142 -8.98 -2.56 -15.41
N ALA A 143 -8.82 -3.68 -14.70
CA ALA A 143 -9.92 -4.61 -14.43
C ALA A 143 -10.98 -4.02 -13.49
N PHE A 144 -10.59 -3.12 -12.59
CA PHE A 144 -11.52 -2.39 -11.75
C PHE A 144 -12.38 -1.44 -12.59
N ASP A 145 -11.76 -0.64 -13.45
CA ASP A 145 -12.47 0.29 -14.34
C ASP A 145 -13.40 -0.46 -15.31
N GLU A 146 -12.91 -1.51 -15.98
CA GLU A 146 -13.73 -2.38 -16.84
C GLU A 146 -14.88 -3.04 -16.05
N GLY A 147 -14.62 -3.44 -14.81
CA GLY A 147 -15.64 -4.02 -13.93
C GLY A 147 -16.75 -3.04 -13.56
N LEU A 148 -16.42 -1.76 -13.36
CA LEU A 148 -17.40 -0.71 -13.12
C LEU A 148 -18.25 -0.42 -14.36
N GLU A 149 -17.64 -0.40 -15.55
CA GLU A 149 -18.35 -0.23 -16.81
C GLU A 149 -19.34 -1.39 -17.05
N GLN A 150 -18.88 -2.64 -16.92
CA GLN A 150 -19.72 -3.82 -17.04
C GLN A 150 -20.89 -3.80 -16.03
N ALA A 151 -20.65 -3.35 -14.80
CA ALA A 151 -21.70 -3.23 -13.78
C ALA A 151 -22.73 -2.15 -14.14
N ALA A 152 -22.30 -1.00 -14.65
CA ALA A 152 -23.19 0.05 -15.10
C ALA A 152 -24.07 -0.40 -16.28
N GLU A 153 -23.48 -1.10 -17.25
CA GLU A 153 -24.19 -1.69 -18.39
C GLU A 153 -25.25 -2.71 -17.93
N ALA A 154 -24.89 -3.61 -17.01
CA ALA A 154 -25.83 -4.59 -16.46
C ALA A 154 -27.02 -3.93 -15.73
N ILE A 155 -26.79 -2.82 -15.01
CA ILE A 155 -27.87 -2.04 -14.37
C ILE A 155 -28.79 -1.41 -15.43
N ILE A 156 -28.21 -0.83 -16.48
CA ILE A 156 -28.98 -0.23 -17.59
C ILE A 156 -29.83 -1.30 -18.27
N GLU A 157 -29.24 -2.46 -18.59
CA GLU A 157 -29.93 -3.59 -19.18
C GLU A 157 -31.07 -4.10 -18.29
N TYR A 158 -30.80 -4.28 -16.99
CA TYR A 158 -31.83 -4.67 -16.02
C TYR A 158 -33.00 -3.68 -15.99
N VAL A 159 -32.74 -2.37 -15.97
CA VAL A 159 -33.80 -1.34 -15.99
C VAL A 159 -34.58 -1.40 -17.31
N ASN A 160 -33.90 -1.62 -18.44
CA ASN A 160 -34.53 -1.73 -19.75
C ASN A 160 -35.47 -2.95 -19.81
N VAL A 161 -35.00 -4.12 -19.40
CA VAL A 161 -35.79 -5.36 -19.32
C VAL A 161 -36.97 -5.18 -18.37
N ARG A 162 -36.74 -4.63 -17.18
CA ARG A 162 -37.81 -4.34 -16.20
C ARG A 162 -38.86 -3.39 -16.77
N THR A 163 -38.45 -2.37 -17.52
CA THR A 163 -39.38 -1.43 -18.17
C THR A 163 -40.18 -2.12 -19.28
N ALA A 164 -39.55 -3.00 -20.07
CA ALA A 164 -40.19 -3.78 -21.12
C ALA A 164 -41.23 -4.78 -20.57
N LEU A 165 -40.96 -5.36 -19.39
CA LEU A 165 -41.85 -6.31 -18.69
C LEU A 165 -42.98 -5.62 -17.90
N GLY A 166 -43.25 -4.33 -18.11
CA GLY A 166 -44.37 -3.62 -17.47
C GLY A 166 -44.05 -2.97 -16.11
N GLY A 167 -42.77 -2.85 -15.75
CA GLY A 167 -42.35 -2.02 -14.61
C GLY A 167 -42.76 -0.54 -14.80
N PRO A 168 -42.81 0.25 -13.71
CA PRO A 168 -43.29 1.62 -13.75
C PRO A 168 -42.51 2.44 -14.80
N LYS A 169 -43.21 2.84 -15.87
CA LYS A 169 -42.63 3.57 -17.01
C LYS A 169 -41.98 4.86 -16.48
N LYS A 170 -40.74 5.14 -16.92
CA LYS A 170 -40.00 6.38 -16.63
C LYS A 170 -40.96 7.57 -16.71
N SER A 171 -41.34 8.11 -15.55
CA SER A 171 -42.13 9.32 -15.43
C SER A 171 -41.38 10.44 -16.15
N LYS A 172 -41.99 10.99 -17.20
CA LYS A 172 -41.52 12.19 -17.90
C LYS A 172 -41.16 13.28 -16.87
N LYS A 173 -40.08 14.02 -17.16
CA LYS A 173 -39.54 15.15 -16.38
C LYS A 173 -40.63 15.97 -15.67
N PRO A 174 -40.41 16.39 -14.40
CA PRO A 174 -41.41 17.12 -13.66
C PRO A 174 -41.56 18.53 -14.25
N LYS A 175 -42.73 18.78 -14.85
CA LYS A 175 -43.27 20.13 -15.01
C LYS A 175 -43.72 20.56 -13.61
N GLN A 176 -43.18 21.67 -13.12
CA GLN A 176 -43.59 22.33 -11.88
C GLN A 176 -45.11 22.38 -11.78
N GLU A 177 -45.69 21.95 -10.65
CA GLU A 177 -46.97 22.52 -10.22
C GLU A 177 -47.21 22.40 -8.70
N LYS A 178 -47.44 23.59 -8.13
CA LYS A 178 -48.41 23.95 -7.09
C LYS A 178 -49.11 22.83 -6.28
N LYS A 179 -48.85 22.91 -4.97
CA LYS A 179 -49.69 22.70 -3.76
C LYS A 179 -51.18 22.26 -3.92
N ARG A 180 -51.52 21.32 -3.01
CA ARG A 180 -52.83 20.87 -2.43
C ARG A 180 -53.64 19.88 -3.30
N GLU A 181 -54.28 18.83 -2.78
CA GLU A 181 -54.90 18.59 -1.47
C GLU A 181 -55.09 17.08 -1.17
N LYS A 182 -55.39 16.75 0.09
CA LYS A 182 -55.47 15.42 0.71
C LYS A 182 -56.86 14.79 0.51
N LYS A 183 -56.96 13.47 0.26
CA LYS A 183 -58.17 12.64 0.49
C LYS A 183 -57.79 11.18 0.75
N GLU A 184 -58.37 10.59 1.80
CA GLU A 184 -58.18 9.23 2.32
C GLU A 184 -59.19 8.21 1.72
N GLU A 185 -58.69 7.00 1.41
CA GLU A 185 -59.18 5.59 1.56
C GLU A 185 -60.62 5.13 1.16
N PRO A 186 -60.93 3.81 0.89
CA PRO A 186 -60.36 2.58 1.50
C PRO A 186 -60.19 1.26 0.64
N GLY A 187 -59.27 0.40 1.11
CA GLY A 187 -59.35 -1.09 1.33
C GLY A 187 -59.77 -2.12 0.26
N LEU A 188 -58.93 -3.15 0.01
CA LEU A 188 -59.13 -4.57 0.39
C LEU A 188 -57.99 -5.51 -0.08
N ASP A 189 -57.58 -6.41 0.83
CA ASP A 189 -56.54 -7.46 0.74
C ASP A 189 -56.84 -8.60 -0.26
N PRO A 190 -55.81 -9.37 -0.68
CA PRO A 190 -55.67 -10.73 -0.13
C PRO A 190 -54.23 -11.11 0.30
N GLN A 191 -54.11 -11.84 1.41
CA GLN A 191 -52.88 -12.46 1.97
C GLN A 191 -52.43 -13.75 1.20
N PRO A 192 -51.35 -14.46 1.62
CA PRO A 192 -49.96 -14.03 1.71
C PRO A 192 -49.02 -15.04 0.98
N VAL A 193 -48.02 -14.53 0.26
CA VAL A 193 -46.81 -15.31 -0.05
C VAL A 193 -45.75 -14.86 0.96
N PRO A 194 -44.96 -15.74 1.59
CA PRO A 194 -43.95 -15.33 2.57
C PRO A 194 -42.83 -14.56 1.85
N MET A 195 -43.08 -13.28 1.63
CA MET A 195 -42.07 -12.33 1.22
C MET A 195 -41.25 -12.01 2.46
N VAL A 196 -39.97 -12.37 2.38
CA VAL A 196 -38.94 -11.84 3.26
C VAL A 196 -39.11 -10.32 3.31
N ASP A 197 -39.41 -9.86 4.51
CA ASP A 197 -39.70 -8.48 4.89
C ASP A 197 -38.57 -7.55 4.42
N THR A 198 -38.75 -6.97 3.23
CA THR A 198 -37.82 -6.01 2.63
C THR A 198 -38.14 -4.57 3.02
N ASP A 199 -39.17 -4.35 3.85
CA ASP A 199 -39.53 -3.03 4.38
C ASP A 199 -38.67 -2.60 5.58
N GLN A 200 -37.72 -3.43 6.05
CA GLN A 200 -36.71 -2.99 7.01
C GLN A 200 -35.53 -2.20 6.40
N VAL A 201 -35.40 -2.13 5.07
CA VAL A 201 -34.23 -1.51 4.41
C VAL A 201 -34.26 0.03 4.41
N LYS A 202 -35.35 0.68 4.82
CA LYS A 202 -35.44 2.15 4.96
C LYS A 202 -35.45 2.67 6.39
N ARG A 203 -35.11 1.86 7.39
CA ARG A 203 -34.62 2.44 8.66
C ARG A 203 -33.26 3.04 8.36
N ARG A 204 -33.17 4.38 8.26
CA ARG A 204 -31.89 5.12 8.31
C ARG A 204 -31.03 4.44 9.38
N ARG A 205 -30.05 3.63 8.96
CA ARG A 205 -29.16 2.96 9.91
C ARG A 205 -28.58 4.07 10.77
N LYS A 206 -28.86 4.02 12.08
CA LYS A 206 -28.36 5.04 12.99
C LYS A 206 -26.84 4.94 12.93
N CYS A 207 -26.21 5.98 12.40
CA CYS A 207 -24.77 6.04 12.26
C CYS A 207 -24.13 5.88 13.64
N ARG A 208 -23.06 5.10 13.70
CA ARG A 208 -22.33 4.89 14.94
C ARG A 208 -21.74 6.23 15.39
N LYS A 209 -21.93 6.57 16.66
CA LYS A 209 -21.39 7.79 17.28
C LYS A 209 -20.13 7.52 18.12
N ASP A 210 -19.90 6.25 18.46
CA ASP A 210 -18.77 5.79 19.26
C ASP A 210 -17.74 5.12 18.36
N PRO A 211 -16.43 5.13 18.71
CA PRO A 211 -15.41 4.46 17.91
C PRO A 211 -15.73 2.97 17.73
N CYS A 212 -15.36 2.42 16.58
CA CYS A 212 -15.47 1.00 16.31
C CYS A 212 -14.44 0.20 17.12
N GLU A 213 -14.85 -0.99 17.56
CA GLU A 213 -14.00 -1.90 18.35
C GLU A 213 -12.85 -2.47 17.51
N VAL A 214 -13.04 -2.53 16.19
CA VAL A 214 -12.02 -2.94 15.23
C VAL A 214 -11.46 -1.73 14.48
N PRO A 215 -10.17 -1.74 14.11
CA PRO A 215 -9.60 -0.72 13.24
C PRO A 215 -10.37 -0.62 11.93
N LEU A 216 -10.66 0.60 11.50
CA LEU A 216 -11.28 0.84 10.19
C LEU A 216 -10.20 0.88 9.11
N PRO A 217 -10.34 0.11 8.02
CA PRO A 217 -9.40 0.19 6.92
C PRO A 217 -9.52 1.57 6.24
N ILE A 218 -8.39 2.16 5.85
CA ILE A 218 -8.33 3.38 5.04
C ILE A 218 -7.34 3.21 3.89
N LEU A 219 -7.53 4.00 2.84
CA LEU A 219 -6.60 4.10 1.73
C LEU A 219 -5.78 5.38 1.85
N TRP A 220 -4.46 5.26 1.71
CA TRP A 220 -3.51 6.36 1.87
C TRP A 220 -3.18 7.01 0.52
N PRO A 221 -3.32 8.33 0.35
CA PRO A 221 -2.95 8.99 -0.90
C PRO A 221 -1.49 8.74 -1.27
N SER A 222 -1.25 8.35 -2.52
CA SER A 222 0.11 8.13 -3.04
C SER A 222 1.01 9.38 -2.98
N ILE A 223 0.40 10.57 -3.01
CA ILE A 223 1.05 11.89 -2.93
C ILE A 223 1.40 12.34 -1.50
N LEU A 224 1.02 11.58 -0.47
CA LEU A 224 1.46 11.80 0.90
C LEU A 224 2.52 10.76 1.29
N PRO A 225 3.53 11.15 2.09
CA PRO A 225 4.49 10.18 2.60
C PRO A 225 3.75 9.16 3.49
N LEU A 226 4.18 7.89 3.43
CA LEU A 226 3.66 6.88 4.35
C LEU A 226 4.31 7.08 5.73
N PRO A 227 3.56 6.99 6.83
CA PRO A 227 4.13 6.89 8.16
C PRO A 227 5.11 5.71 8.24
N SER A 228 6.33 5.98 8.68
CA SER A 228 7.38 4.95 8.86
C SER A 228 7.01 3.93 9.94
N ASP A 229 6.24 4.39 10.92
CA ASP A 229 5.81 3.61 12.07
C ASP A 229 4.53 2.84 11.71
N ARG A 230 4.54 1.51 11.86
CA ARG A 230 3.32 0.67 11.75
C ARG A 230 2.36 0.86 12.93
N ARG A 231 2.38 2.02 13.58
CA ARG A 231 1.47 2.32 14.67
C ARG A 231 0.06 2.47 14.10
N PRO A 232 -0.97 1.98 14.81
CA PRO A 232 -2.34 2.27 14.42
C PRO A 232 -2.57 3.78 14.41
N LEU A 233 -3.29 4.25 13.38
CA LEU A 233 -3.69 5.65 13.29
C LEU A 233 -4.87 5.86 14.23
N VAL A 234 -4.86 6.88 15.06
CA VAL A 234 -5.91 7.11 16.06
C VAL A 234 -6.46 8.52 15.92
N ARG A 235 -7.76 8.65 15.63
CA ARG A 235 -8.42 9.96 15.57
C ARG A 235 -8.27 10.65 16.91
N THR A 236 -7.52 11.74 16.97
CA THR A 236 -7.43 12.53 18.21
C THR A 236 -8.71 13.35 18.40
N PRO A 237 -9.04 13.76 19.63
CA PRO A 237 -10.19 14.64 19.87
C PRO A 237 -10.02 16.06 19.30
N SER A 238 -8.83 16.44 18.83
CA SER A 238 -8.59 17.80 18.36
C SER A 238 -9.40 18.08 17.10
N GLN A 239 -10.12 19.20 17.12
CA GLN A 239 -10.78 19.73 15.94
C GLN A 239 -9.71 20.16 14.94
N ASP A 240 -9.88 19.77 13.68
CA ASP A 240 -9.10 20.26 12.53
C ASP A 240 -9.49 21.71 12.22
N GLU A 241 -9.47 22.58 13.23
CA GLU A 241 -9.56 24.01 12.98
C GLU A 241 -8.27 24.46 12.32
N TYR A 242 -8.40 25.30 11.28
CA TYR A 242 -7.27 25.96 10.65
C TYR A 242 -6.44 26.67 11.73
N ILE A 243 -5.22 26.16 11.98
CA ILE A 243 -4.30 26.76 12.93
C ILE A 243 -3.53 27.86 12.20
N GLU A 244 -3.75 29.11 12.62
CA GLU A 244 -2.97 30.26 12.14
C GLU A 244 -1.46 29.98 12.24
N PRO A 245 -0.63 30.47 11.30
CA PRO A 245 0.81 30.19 11.29
C PRO A 245 1.52 30.46 12.63
N GLU A 246 1.11 31.49 13.36
CA GLU A 246 1.66 31.88 14.67
C GLU A 246 1.29 30.87 15.77
N LYS A 247 0.15 30.19 15.62
CA LYS A 247 -0.37 29.19 16.56
C LYS A 247 0.14 27.77 16.27
N ARG A 248 0.84 27.56 15.15
CA ARG A 248 1.53 26.29 14.85
C ARG A 248 2.60 26.00 15.89
N SER A 249 2.94 24.72 16.06
CA SER A 249 3.97 24.29 16.99
C SER A 249 5.33 24.92 16.67
N LYS A 250 6.23 25.00 17.66
CA LYS A 250 7.60 25.46 17.44
C LYS A 250 8.33 24.62 16.37
N PRO A 251 8.34 23.27 16.42
CA PRO A 251 9.00 22.46 15.39
C PRO A 251 8.52 22.76 13.97
N GLN A 252 7.20 22.87 13.76
CA GLN A 252 6.65 23.16 12.43
C GLN A 252 7.01 24.56 11.94
N ARG A 253 6.99 25.57 12.83
CA ARG A 253 7.41 26.95 12.49
C ARG A 253 8.90 27.01 12.14
N ASP A 254 9.75 26.33 12.91
CA ASP A 254 11.20 26.30 12.69
C ASP A 254 11.51 25.65 11.33
N MET A 255 10.86 24.52 11.01
CA MET A 255 11.03 23.88 9.70
C MET A 255 10.49 24.74 8.54
N GLN A 256 9.32 25.37 8.69
CA GLN A 256 8.77 26.26 7.66
C GLN A 256 9.68 27.47 7.42
N LYS A 257 10.32 27.98 8.47
CA LYS A 257 11.33 29.03 8.36
C LYS A 257 12.55 28.54 7.57
N GLU A 258 13.10 27.36 7.89
CA GLU A 258 14.23 26.79 7.16
C GLU A 258 13.90 26.56 5.67
N ILE A 259 12.71 26.04 5.35
CA ILE A 259 12.23 25.87 3.97
C ILE A 259 12.30 27.20 3.20
N ARG A 260 11.80 28.30 3.80
CA ARG A 260 11.83 29.62 3.16
C ARG A 260 13.25 30.13 2.95
N GLU A 261 14.11 30.02 3.97
CA GLU A 261 15.51 30.46 3.89
C GLU A 261 16.30 29.68 2.84
N ARG A 262 16.05 28.37 2.67
CA ARG A 262 16.71 27.58 1.62
C ARG A 262 16.23 27.96 0.23
N ARG A 263 14.91 28.17 0.06
CA ARG A 263 14.33 28.63 -1.20
C ARG A 263 14.90 29.99 -1.63
N GLU A 264 15.01 30.94 -0.70
CA GLU A 264 15.62 32.26 -0.97
C GLU A 264 17.09 32.15 -1.43
N LYS A 265 17.80 31.11 -0.96
CA LYS A 265 19.19 30.81 -1.34
C LYS A 265 19.31 29.90 -2.58
N GLY A 266 18.20 29.48 -3.20
CA GLY A 266 18.20 28.53 -4.31
C GLY A 266 18.74 27.14 -3.92
N LEU A 267 18.59 26.76 -2.65
CA LEU A 267 19.00 25.46 -2.12
C LEU A 267 17.80 24.49 -2.05
N PRO A 268 18.04 23.16 -2.17
CA PRO A 268 16.97 22.16 -2.03
C PRO A 268 16.33 22.23 -0.63
N PRO A 269 15.03 21.87 -0.51
CA PRO A 269 14.34 21.90 0.77
C PRO A 269 15.00 20.97 1.80
N PRO A 270 14.92 21.30 3.11
CA PRO A 270 15.41 20.39 4.14
C PRO A 270 14.51 19.15 4.23
N SER A 271 15.09 17.96 4.38
CA SER A 271 14.36 16.71 4.66
C SER A 271 13.08 16.52 3.79
N PRO A 272 13.21 16.43 2.46
CA PRO A 272 12.04 16.28 1.59
C PRO A 272 11.28 14.98 1.89
N CYS A 273 9.95 15.02 1.83
CA CYS A 273 9.10 13.85 2.09
C CYS A 273 9.31 12.72 1.07
N PHE A 274 9.69 13.09 -0.16
CA PHE A 274 10.04 12.17 -1.23
C PHE A 274 11.46 12.50 -1.71
N SER A 275 12.31 11.48 -1.83
CA SER A 275 13.70 11.67 -2.25
C SER A 275 13.84 12.27 -3.66
N ALA A 276 12.81 12.12 -4.50
CA ALA A 276 12.74 12.71 -5.83
C ALA A 276 12.37 14.20 -5.80
N ASP A 277 11.75 14.69 -4.73
CA ASP A 277 11.28 16.07 -4.60
C ASP A 277 12.35 16.93 -3.92
N ALA A 278 13.38 17.31 -4.68
CA ALA A 278 14.47 18.17 -4.22
C ALA A 278 14.62 19.46 -5.05
N GLU A 279 13.59 19.84 -5.81
CA GLU A 279 13.62 21.04 -6.66
C GLU A 279 13.80 22.32 -5.82
N PRO A 280 14.91 23.07 -5.97
CA PRO A 280 15.23 24.19 -5.06
C PRO A 280 14.24 25.36 -5.07
N ASN A 281 13.53 25.58 -6.19
CA ASN A 281 12.65 26.75 -6.37
C ASN A 281 11.16 26.45 -6.20
N ALA A 282 10.79 25.16 -6.09
CA ALA A 282 9.40 24.77 -5.91
C ALA A 282 8.88 25.22 -4.51
N PRO A 283 7.57 25.51 -4.37
CA PRO A 283 6.99 25.83 -3.08
C PRO A 283 6.85 24.56 -2.24
N TYR A 284 7.35 24.59 -1.00
CA TYR A 284 7.20 23.51 -0.01
C TYR A 284 6.59 24.03 1.28
N ASP A 285 5.91 23.13 1.99
CA ASP A 285 5.36 23.33 3.33
C ASP A 285 5.97 22.33 4.32
N ALA A 286 6.09 22.75 5.58
CA ALA A 286 6.39 21.85 6.68
C ALA A 286 5.17 20.95 6.95
N HIS A 287 5.35 19.65 6.74
CA HIS A 287 4.28 18.66 6.74
C HIS A 287 4.56 17.54 7.75
N HIS A 288 3.54 17.18 8.53
CA HIS A 288 3.62 16.02 9.42
C HIS A 288 3.37 14.72 8.64
N ILE A 289 4.37 13.82 8.60
CA ILE A 289 4.31 12.53 7.90
C ILE A 289 3.13 11.70 8.43
N HIS A 290 3.03 11.59 9.74
CA HIS A 290 1.87 11.09 10.46
C HIS A 290 1.05 12.30 10.92
N PRO A 291 -0.16 12.53 10.36
CA PRO A 291 -0.97 13.69 10.74
C PRO A 291 -1.34 13.70 12.22
N LEU A 292 -1.25 14.87 12.86
CA LEU A 292 -1.57 15.05 14.29
C LEU A 292 -2.99 14.61 14.64
N TYR A 293 -3.95 14.88 13.76
CA TYR A 293 -5.36 14.51 13.96
C TYR A 293 -5.59 12.99 13.89
N LEU A 294 -4.58 12.24 13.43
CA LEU A 294 -4.53 10.78 13.41
C LEU A 294 -3.50 10.21 14.41
N GLY A 295 -3.07 11.01 15.39
CA GLY A 295 -2.21 10.54 16.49
C GLY A 295 -0.71 10.68 16.22
N GLY A 296 -0.32 11.43 15.19
CA GLY A 296 1.07 11.77 14.95
C GLY A 296 1.66 12.64 16.06
N ALA A 297 2.96 12.50 16.30
CA ALA A 297 3.67 13.30 17.29
C ALA A 297 4.03 14.69 16.75
N GLU A 298 4.04 15.68 17.63
CA GLU A 298 4.49 17.03 17.33
C GLU A 298 6.00 17.15 17.57
N ASP A 299 6.80 16.55 16.69
CA ASP A 299 8.26 16.56 16.78
C ASP A 299 8.94 16.65 15.40
N THR A 300 10.26 16.83 15.41
CA THR A 300 11.06 16.98 14.18
C THR A 300 11.21 15.70 13.38
N ILE A 301 11.03 14.53 13.98
CA ILE A 301 11.15 13.23 13.29
C ILE A 301 9.91 12.98 12.44
N ASN A 302 8.75 13.45 12.91
CA ASN A 302 7.49 13.37 12.18
C ASN A 302 7.31 14.49 11.15
N LEU A 303 8.31 15.32 10.87
CA LEU A 303 8.21 16.46 9.96
C LEU A 303 9.07 16.25 8.70
N CYS A 304 8.52 16.63 7.55
CA CYS A 304 9.23 16.64 6.26
C CYS A 304 8.80 17.84 5.39
N SER A 305 9.59 18.17 4.37
CA SER A 305 9.21 19.18 3.38
C SER A 305 8.38 18.54 2.28
N LEU A 306 7.09 18.89 2.22
CA LEU A 306 6.17 18.42 1.18
C LEU A 306 5.92 19.55 0.19
N ARG A 307 5.89 19.25 -1.11
CA ARG A 307 5.51 20.26 -2.11
C ARG A 307 4.11 20.80 -1.78
N ALA A 308 3.93 22.11 -1.92
CA ALA A 308 2.69 22.77 -1.54
C ALA A 308 1.46 22.25 -2.32
N ASP A 309 1.62 21.87 -3.58
CA ASP A 309 0.56 21.27 -4.39
C ASP A 309 0.17 19.87 -3.91
N PHE A 310 1.14 19.05 -3.49
CA PHE A 310 0.88 17.75 -2.87
C PHE A 310 0.24 17.90 -1.50
N HIS A 311 0.67 18.89 -0.72
CA HIS A 311 0.10 19.19 0.59
C HIS A 311 -1.38 19.61 0.48
N GLN A 312 -1.70 20.50 -0.45
CA GLN A 312 -3.07 21.00 -0.69
C GLN A 312 -4.03 19.93 -1.20
N ARG A 313 -3.54 18.94 -1.96
CA ARG A 313 -4.37 17.86 -2.53
C ARG A 313 -4.43 16.63 -1.62
N GLY A 314 -3.31 16.30 -0.99
CA GLY A 314 -3.14 15.06 -0.23
C GLY A 314 -4.02 14.99 1.01
N HIS A 315 -4.15 16.07 1.79
CA HIS A 315 -5.01 16.04 2.97
C HIS A 315 -6.51 15.92 2.64
N PRO A 316 -7.07 16.67 1.68
CA PRO A 316 -8.44 16.44 1.23
C PRO A 316 -8.68 15.01 0.75
N GLU A 317 -7.73 14.42 0.02
CA GLU A 317 -7.82 13.05 -0.47
C GLU A 317 -7.72 12.00 0.64
N LEU A 318 -6.83 12.19 1.61
CA LEU A 318 -6.72 11.37 2.82
C LEU A 318 -8.02 11.43 3.62
N ASN A 319 -8.59 12.62 3.75
CA ASN A 319 -9.82 12.82 4.49
C ASN A 319 -11.02 12.19 3.79
N ASP A 320 -11.01 12.07 2.46
CA ASP A 320 -12.10 11.49 1.68
C ASP A 320 -11.95 9.97 1.50
N GLN A 321 -12.55 9.20 2.39
CA GLN A 321 -12.63 7.75 2.35
C GLN A 321 -14.00 7.25 1.86
N ARG A 322 -14.70 8.01 1.02
CA ARG A 322 -16.01 7.58 0.48
C ARG A 322 -15.98 6.22 -0.23
N ALA A 323 -14.86 5.87 -0.85
CA ALA A 323 -14.66 4.55 -1.45
C ALA A 323 -14.75 3.39 -0.43
N MET A 324 -14.48 3.65 0.85
CA MET A 324 -14.56 2.66 1.92
C MET A 324 -15.97 2.42 2.44
N LEU A 325 -16.98 3.19 2.03
CA LEU A 325 -18.36 3.00 2.50
C LEU A 325 -18.97 1.67 2.06
N SER A 326 -18.42 1.02 1.03
CA SER A 326 -18.78 -0.33 0.59
C SER A 326 -17.97 -1.44 1.26
N ASP A 327 -16.93 -1.10 2.05
CA ASP A 327 -16.11 -2.08 2.76
C ASP A 327 -16.92 -2.80 3.85
N ALA A 328 -16.72 -4.12 3.98
CA ALA A 328 -17.47 -4.94 4.92
C ALA A 328 -17.28 -4.50 6.38
N THR A 329 -16.09 -4.03 6.74
CA THR A 329 -15.77 -3.53 8.10
C THR A 329 -16.50 -2.23 8.38
N TRP A 330 -16.50 -1.29 7.43
CA TRP A 330 -17.21 -0.02 7.54
C TRP A 330 -18.72 -0.22 7.68
N ILE A 331 -19.28 -1.14 6.88
CA ILE A 331 -20.69 -1.51 6.94
C ILE A 331 -21.03 -2.15 8.31
N ALA A 332 -20.19 -3.08 8.79
CA ALA A 332 -20.37 -3.74 10.08
C ALA A 332 -20.30 -2.74 11.24
N CYS A 333 -19.37 -1.79 11.18
CA CYS A 333 -19.20 -0.70 12.13
C CYS A 333 -20.29 0.39 12.02
N LYS A 334 -21.21 0.32 11.04
CA LYS A 334 -22.27 1.32 10.79
C LYS A 334 -21.72 2.74 10.60
N VAL A 335 -20.58 2.85 9.91
CA VAL A 335 -20.01 4.13 9.49
C VAL A 335 -20.83 4.69 8.33
N CYS A 336 -21.23 5.95 8.42
CA CYS A 336 -22.08 6.59 7.40
C CYS A 336 -21.39 7.71 6.62
N ASP A 337 -20.24 8.18 7.08
CA ASP A 337 -19.53 9.30 6.49
C ASP A 337 -18.16 8.84 6.04
N GLY A 338 -17.82 9.10 4.78
CA GLY A 338 -16.48 8.82 4.25
C GLY A 338 -15.43 9.80 4.76
N ARG A 339 -15.81 10.90 5.42
CA ARG A 339 -14.88 11.92 5.90
C ARG A 339 -14.29 11.56 7.26
N LEU A 340 -12.99 11.27 7.31
CA LEU A 340 -12.26 10.96 8.55
C LEU A 340 -12.43 12.00 9.67
N PRO A 341 -12.45 13.33 9.39
CA PRO A 341 -12.68 14.31 10.44
C PRO A 341 -14.04 14.21 11.13
N ASN A 342 -15.04 13.61 10.48
CA ASN A 342 -16.40 13.44 11.00
C ASN A 342 -16.57 12.15 11.82
N HIS A 343 -15.53 11.31 11.88
CA HIS A 343 -15.55 10.08 12.66
C HIS A 343 -15.36 10.37 14.16
N PRO A 344 -15.83 9.48 15.04
CA PRO A 344 -15.65 9.65 16.47
C PRO A 344 -14.18 9.76 16.87
N ALA A 345 -13.92 10.55 17.91
CA ALA A 345 -12.63 10.57 18.56
C ALA A 345 -12.25 9.16 19.03
N LEU A 346 -10.94 8.89 19.06
CA LEU A 346 -10.33 7.60 19.38
C LEU A 346 -10.64 6.47 18.38
N GLN A 347 -11.26 6.78 17.24
CA GLN A 347 -11.40 5.80 16.15
C GLN A 347 -10.00 5.38 15.68
N VAL A 348 -9.76 4.08 15.67
CA VAL A 348 -8.52 3.47 15.17
C VAL A 348 -8.66 3.16 13.69
N TYR A 349 -7.61 3.40 12.91
CA TYR A 349 -7.53 3.06 11.49
C TYR A 349 -6.28 2.26 11.16
N GLU A 350 -6.38 1.49 10.08
CA GLU A 350 -5.28 0.74 9.47
C GLU A 350 -5.16 1.10 8.00
N ILE A 351 -3.94 1.36 7.53
CA ILE A 351 -3.66 1.60 6.11
C ILE A 351 -3.67 0.25 5.39
N VAL A 352 -4.65 0.03 4.51
CA VAL A 352 -4.79 -1.24 3.77
C VAL A 352 -4.40 -1.15 2.31
N GLY A 353 -4.14 0.06 1.80
CA GLY A 353 -3.78 0.29 0.41
C GLY A 353 -3.43 1.75 0.14
N ARG A 354 -3.08 2.03 -1.11
CA ARG A 354 -2.87 3.39 -1.62
C ARG A 354 -4.03 3.82 -2.51
N LYS A 355 -4.23 5.14 -2.61
CA LYS A 355 -5.06 5.78 -3.64
C LYS A 355 -4.18 6.40 -4.72
#